data_AF-A0A3S4JC13-F1
#
_entry.id   AF-A0A3S4JC13-F1
#
_cell.length_a   1.000
_cell.length_b   1.000
_cell.length_c   1.000
_cell.angle_alpha   90.00
_cell.angle_beta   90.00
_cell.angle_gamma   90.00
#
_symmetry.space_group_name_H-M   'P 1'
#
loop_
_entity.id
_entity.type
_entity.pdbx_description
1 polymer ?
#
loop_
_entity_poly.entity_id
_entity_poly.type
_entity_poly.pdbx_seq_one_letter_code
_entity_poly.pdbx_strand_id
1 'polypeptide(L)'
;MLDKIVIANRGEIALRILRACKELGIKTVAVHSSADRDLKHVLLADETVCIGPAPSVKSYLNIPAIISAAEITGAVAIHPGYGSFLRTPILPSRLNAPALSLSARKRTPSA
;
A
#
# COMPACT_ATOMS: atom_id res chain seq x y z
N MET A 1 15.26 7.88 6.82
CA MET A 1 14.03 8.65 7.07
C MET A 1 12.93 8.04 6.19
N LEU A 2 11.64 8.15 6.54
CA LEU A 2 10.57 7.57 5.71
C LEU A 2 10.26 8.53 4.55
N ASP A 3 10.99 8.39 3.45
CA ASP A 3 10.98 9.40 2.38
C ASP A 3 9.99 9.09 1.24
N LYS A 4 9.74 7.80 0.99
CA LYS A 4 8.80 7.32 -0.03
C LYS A 4 8.19 5.98 0.37
N ILE A 5 6.87 5.82 0.21
CA ILE A 5 6.17 4.58 0.54
C ILE A 5 5.25 4.10 -0.58
N VAL A 6 5.05 2.78 -0.68
CA VAL A 6 3.99 2.17 -1.49
C VAL A 6 2.72 2.03 -0.66
N ILE A 7 1.58 2.41 -1.23
CA ILE A 7 0.26 2.20 -0.65
C ILE A 7 -0.35 0.96 -1.29
N ALA A 8 -0.24 -0.20 -0.62
CA ALA A 8 -0.73 -1.50 -1.11
C ALA A 8 -2.22 -1.71 -0.80
N ASN A 9 -3.05 -0.74 -1.17
CA ASN A 9 -4.50 -0.76 -0.97
C ASN A 9 -5.19 0.08 -2.06
N ARG A 10 -6.53 0.10 -2.09
CA ARG A 10 -7.31 0.85 -3.09
C ARG A 10 -8.44 1.67 -2.44
N GLY A 11 -9.07 2.51 -3.25
CA GLY A 11 -10.27 3.24 -2.87
C GLY A 11 -10.05 4.22 -1.71
N GLU A 12 -11.02 4.29 -0.80
CA GLU A 12 -11.01 5.26 0.30
C GLU A 12 -9.84 5.05 1.27
N ILE A 13 -9.45 3.80 1.53
CA ILE A 13 -8.35 3.49 2.45
C ILE A 13 -7.04 4.04 1.90
N ALA A 14 -6.78 3.82 0.60
CA ALA A 14 -5.61 4.37 -0.06
C ALA A 14 -5.59 5.91 -0.02
N LEU A 15 -6.74 6.56 -0.24
CA LEU A 15 -6.86 8.02 -0.11
C LEU A 15 -6.52 8.54 1.29
N ARG A 16 -6.97 7.85 2.35
CA ARG A 16 -6.68 8.25 3.74
C ARG A 16 -5.17 8.19 4.03
N ILE A 17 -4.51 7.11 3.58
CA ILE A 17 -3.05 6.95 3.75
C ILE A 17 -2.32 8.04 2.96
N LEU A 18 -2.69 8.25 1.69
CA LEU A 18 -2.08 9.25 0.82
C LEU A 18 -2.14 10.66 1.44
N ARG A 19 -3.29 11.03 2.01
CA ARG A 19 -3.47 12.34 2.69
C ARG A 19 -2.52 12.48 3.88
N ALA A 20 -2.43 11.47 4.73
CA ALA A 20 -1.51 11.49 5.87
C ALA A 20 -0.04 11.60 5.43
N CYS A 21 0.35 10.87 4.38
CA CYS A 21 1.70 10.98 3.81
C CYS A 21 1.99 12.38 3.28
N LYS A 22 1.01 12.98 2.59
CA LYS A 22 1.13 14.34 2.04
C LYS A 22 1.30 15.40 3.14
N GLU A 23 0.58 15.28 4.25
CA GLU A 23 0.72 16.16 5.42
C GLU A 23 2.11 16.05 6.07
N LEU A 24 2.72 14.86 5.99
CA LEU A 24 4.05 14.58 6.54
C LEU A 24 5.20 14.80 5.54
N GLY A 25 4.91 15.23 4.30
CA GLY A 25 5.92 15.41 3.25
C GLY A 25 6.53 14.10 2.73
N ILE A 26 5.85 12.96 2.93
CA ILE A 26 6.30 11.63 2.50
C ILE A 26 5.77 11.37 1.08
N LYS A 27 6.66 10.99 0.15
CA LYS A 27 6.26 10.66 -1.23
C LYS A 27 5.47 9.34 -1.28
N THR A 28 4.52 9.26 -2.20
CA THR A 28 3.58 8.16 -2.29
C THR A 28 3.60 7.48 -3.65
N VAL A 29 3.59 6.15 -3.63
CA VAL A 29 3.41 5.29 -4.79
C VAL A 29 2.09 4.55 -4.64
N ALA A 30 1.11 4.82 -5.50
CA ALA A 30 -0.14 4.06 -5.52
C ALA A 30 -0.01 2.85 -6.45
N VAL A 31 -0.23 1.65 -5.92
CA VAL A 31 -0.41 0.46 -6.77
C VAL A 31 -1.87 0.32 -7.16
N HIS A 32 -2.13 -0.14 -8.37
CA HIS A 32 -3.50 -0.32 -8.85
C HIS A 32 -3.63 -1.51 -9.80
N SER A 33 -4.84 -2.06 -9.87
CA SER A 33 -5.19 -2.99 -10.96
C SER A 33 -5.46 -2.23 -12.26
N SER A 34 -5.49 -2.94 -13.38
CA SER A 34 -5.86 -2.36 -14.68
C SER A 34 -7.24 -1.68 -14.66
N ALA A 35 -8.18 -2.21 -13.86
CA ALA A 35 -9.53 -1.65 -13.71
C ALA A 35 -9.60 -0.44 -12.76
N ASP A 36 -8.60 -0.27 -11.90
CA ASP A 36 -8.57 0.79 -10.90
C ASP A 36 -7.76 2.02 -11.33
N ARG A 37 -7.29 2.04 -12.59
CA ARG A 37 -6.41 3.08 -13.15
C ARG A 37 -6.92 4.50 -12.90
N ASP A 38 -8.23 4.70 -12.99
CA ASP A 38 -8.85 6.02 -12.92
C ASP A 38 -9.41 6.34 -11.52
N LEU A 39 -9.09 5.54 -10.51
CA LEU A 39 -9.50 5.83 -9.14
C LEU A 39 -8.74 7.03 -8.56
N LYS A 40 -9.43 7.81 -7.74
CA LYS A 40 -8.89 9.07 -7.15
C LYS A 40 -7.53 8.92 -6.46
N HIS A 41 -7.28 7.83 -5.72
CA HIS A 41 -5.99 7.63 -5.06
C HIS A 41 -4.83 7.44 -6.04
N VAL A 42 -5.09 6.88 -7.22
CA VAL A 42 -4.10 6.71 -8.29
C VAL A 42 -3.79 8.07 -8.90
N LEU A 43 -4.83 8.84 -9.23
CA LEU A 43 -4.70 10.16 -9.85
C LEU A 43 -4.04 11.22 -8.95
N LEU A 44 -4.03 11.01 -7.63
CA LEU A 44 -3.51 11.96 -6.65
C LEU A 44 -2.14 11.59 -6.07
N ALA A 45 -1.64 10.38 -6.35
CA ALA A 45 -0.34 9.92 -5.87
C ALA A 45 0.80 10.55 -6.67
N ASP A 46 1.99 10.61 -6.08
CA ASP A 46 3.18 11.16 -6.75
C ASP A 46 3.64 10.23 -7.89
N GLU A 47 3.54 8.92 -7.68
CA GLU A 47 3.87 7.88 -8.65
C GLU A 47 2.82 6.77 -8.60
N THR A 48 2.66 6.02 -9.71
CA THR A 48 1.71 4.91 -9.78
C THR A 48 2.30 3.70 -10.50
N VAL A 49 1.89 2.50 -10.07
CA VAL A 49 2.33 1.24 -10.68
C VAL A 49 1.13 0.31 -10.90
N CYS A 50 0.95 -0.15 -12.13
CA CYS A 50 -0.02 -1.20 -12.44
C CYS A 50 0.53 -2.55 -11.98
N ILE A 51 -0.16 -3.21 -11.05
CA ILE A 51 0.29 -4.48 -10.44
C ILE A 51 -0.46 -5.71 -10.96
N GLY A 52 -1.30 -5.56 -11.99
CA GLY A 52 -1.97 -6.66 -12.64
C GLY A 52 -3.42 -6.39 -13.04
N PRO A 53 -4.16 -7.44 -13.46
CA PRO A 53 -5.54 -7.32 -13.90
C PRO A 53 -6.53 -7.11 -12.74
N ALA A 54 -7.79 -6.82 -13.08
CA ALA A 54 -8.87 -6.52 -12.13
C ALA A 54 -9.02 -7.48 -10.93
N PRO A 55 -8.89 -8.83 -11.08
CA PRO A 55 -9.04 -9.74 -9.94
C PRO A 55 -7.96 -9.51 -8.87
N SER A 56 -8.37 -9.24 -7.63
CA SER A 56 -7.43 -8.93 -6.53
C SER A 56 -6.38 -10.03 -6.30
N VAL A 57 -6.72 -11.31 -6.50
CA VAL A 57 -5.77 -12.43 -6.38
C VAL A 57 -4.57 -12.29 -7.34
N LYS A 58 -4.79 -11.64 -8.49
CA LYS A 58 -3.77 -11.40 -9.52
C LYS A 58 -3.14 -10.02 -9.44
N SER A 59 -3.62 -9.14 -8.54
CA SER A 59 -3.14 -7.77 -8.35
C SER A 59 -2.84 -7.48 -6.87
N TYR A 60 -3.79 -6.97 -6.08
CA TYR A 60 -3.54 -6.54 -4.70
C TYR A 60 -3.12 -7.64 -3.72
N LEU A 61 -3.33 -8.92 -4.06
CA LEU A 61 -2.85 -10.08 -3.29
C LEU A 61 -1.64 -10.75 -3.95
N ASN A 62 -1.16 -10.22 -5.07
CA ASN A 62 0.06 -10.66 -5.72
C ASN A 62 1.26 -9.94 -5.06
N ILE A 63 1.79 -10.57 -4.01
CA ILE A 63 2.89 -10.03 -3.22
C ILE A 63 4.14 -9.75 -4.07
N PRO A 64 4.60 -10.65 -4.96
CA PRO A 64 5.70 -10.33 -5.86
C PRO A 64 5.49 -9.02 -6.63
N ALA A 65 4.29 -8.78 -7.18
CA ALA A 65 4.01 -7.55 -7.91
C ALA A 65 4.11 -6.29 -7.03
N ILE A 66 3.68 -6.37 -5.77
CA ILE A 66 3.78 -5.25 -4.82
C ILE A 66 5.22 -5.00 -4.38
N ILE A 67 6.01 -6.06 -4.15
CA ILE A 67 7.44 -5.93 -3.84
C ILE A 67 8.18 -5.34 -5.03
N SER A 68 7.94 -5.84 -6.24
CA SER A 68 8.53 -5.28 -7.45
C SER A 68 8.17 -3.79 -7.62
N ALA A 69 6.92 -3.41 -7.34
CA ALA A 69 6.53 -2.00 -7.36
C ALA A 69 7.33 -1.15 -6.37
N ALA A 70 7.59 -1.64 -5.15
CA ALA A 70 8.42 -0.94 -4.17
C ALA A 70 9.88 -0.84 -4.63
N GLU A 71 10.44 -1.91 -5.19
CA GLU A 71 11.82 -1.94 -5.66
C GLU A 71 12.05 -0.99 -6.84
N ILE A 72 11.20 -1.02 -7.87
CA ILE A 72 11.39 -0.19 -9.07
C ILE A 72 11.15 1.29 -8.81
N THR A 73 10.36 1.64 -7.79
CA THR A 73 10.08 3.04 -7.41
C THR A 73 11.02 3.57 -6.33
N GLY A 74 11.86 2.70 -5.75
CA GLY A 74 12.76 3.04 -4.64
C GLY A 74 12.01 3.40 -3.36
N ALA A 75 10.79 2.89 -3.16
CA ALA A 75 10.06 3.07 -1.92
C ALA A 75 10.72 2.27 -0.78
N VAL A 76 10.86 2.91 0.38
CA VAL A 76 11.55 2.33 1.55
C VAL A 76 10.59 1.67 2.55
N ALA A 77 9.28 1.74 2.29
CA ALA A 77 8.27 1.05 3.07
C ALA A 77 7.01 0.76 2.23
N ILE A 78 6.21 -0.21 2.70
CA ILE A 78 4.91 -0.57 2.12
C ILE A 78 3.86 -0.42 3.22
N HIS A 79 2.83 0.37 2.96
CA HIS A 79 1.68 0.52 3.85
C HIS A 79 0.49 -0.28 3.30
N PRO A 80 0.08 -1.38 3.96
CA PRO A 80 -0.99 -2.24 3.47
C PRO A 80 -2.40 -1.70 3.70
N GLY A 81 -2.54 -0.69 4.58
CA GLY A 81 -3.84 -0.26 5.08
C GLY A 81 -4.45 -1.32 5.99
N TYR A 82 -5.78 -1.46 5.94
CA TYR A 82 -6.52 -2.50 6.65
C TYR A 82 -7.25 -3.39 5.63
N GLY A 83 -7.35 -4.70 5.90
CA GLY A 83 -7.95 -5.69 5.00
C GLY A 83 -7.08 -6.93 4.75
N SER A 84 -7.47 -7.77 3.79
CA SER A 84 -6.96 -9.14 3.57
C SER A 84 -5.45 -9.27 3.31
N PHE A 85 -4.75 -8.22 2.88
CA PHE A 85 -3.30 -8.23 2.65
C PHE A 85 -2.49 -8.40 3.96
N LEU A 86 -3.03 -7.96 5.11
CA LEU A 86 -2.36 -8.09 6.42
C LEU A 86 -2.14 -9.53 6.88
N ARG A 87 -2.83 -10.52 6.29
CA ARG A 87 -2.79 -11.91 6.76
C ARG A 87 -1.68 -12.75 6.09
N THR A 88 -0.91 -12.18 5.16
CA THR A 88 0.20 -12.89 4.49
C THR A 88 1.55 -12.39 5.02
N PRO A 89 2.35 -13.23 5.70
CA PRO A 89 3.61 -12.78 6.29
C PRO A 89 4.69 -12.65 5.21
N ILE A 90 4.94 -11.45 4.70
CA ILE A 90 6.11 -11.18 3.85
C ILE A 90 6.83 -9.93 4.35
N LEU A 91 8.03 -10.14 4.87
CA LEU A 91 9.06 -9.13 5.06
C LEU A 91 10.09 -9.34 3.94
N PRO A 92 10.14 -8.52 2.89
CA PRO A 92 11.27 -8.55 1.97
C PRO A 92 12.52 -8.16 2.76
N SER A 93 13.58 -8.95 2.63
CA SER A 93 14.85 -8.85 3.36
C SER A 93 15.61 -7.52 3.18
N ARG A 94 15.14 -6.63 2.29
CA ARG A 94 15.69 -5.29 2.04
C ARG A 94 14.87 -4.14 2.63
N LEU A 95 13.65 -4.37 3.12
CA LEU A 95 12.88 -3.31 3.79
C LEU A 95 13.37 -3.18 5.23
N ASN A 96 14.28 -2.24 5.47
CA ASN A 96 14.79 -1.89 6.79
C ASN A 96 13.78 -0.99 7.55
N ALA A 97 12.50 -1.37 7.53
CA ALA A 97 11.47 -0.73 8.33
C ALA A 97 11.21 -1.62 9.55
N PRO A 98 11.22 -1.09 10.79
CA PRO A 98 10.66 -1.84 11.90
C PRO A 98 9.26 -2.23 11.48
N ALA A 99 8.95 -3.53 11.53
CA ALA A 99 7.61 -4.03 11.26
C ALA A 99 6.65 -3.15 12.04
N LEU A 100 5.95 -2.26 11.35
CA LEU A 100 4.91 -1.46 11.97
C LEU A 100 3.74 -2.43 12.15
N SER A 101 3.90 -3.28 13.16
CA SER A 101 2.85 -3.99 13.87
C SER A 101 1.96 -2.92 14.46
N LEU A 102 1.18 -2.24 13.62
CA LEU A 102 -0.07 -1.68 14.09
C LEU A 102 -0.98 -2.88 14.33
N SER A 103 -0.88 -3.38 15.56
CA SER A 103 -1.91 -4.14 16.23
C SER A 103 -3.26 -3.67 15.69
N ALA A 104 -3.92 -4.54 14.92
CA ALA A 104 -5.35 -4.47 14.76
C ALA A 104 -5.91 -4.53 16.19
N ARG A 105 -6.14 -3.36 16.81
CA ARG A 105 -6.98 -3.29 17.99
C ARG A 105 -8.30 -3.89 17.54
N LYS A 106 -8.54 -5.14 17.96
CA LYS A 106 -9.86 -5.74 17.96
C LYS A 106 -10.77 -4.67 18.54
N ARG A 107 -11.69 -4.12 17.73
CA ARG A 107 -12.86 -3.45 18.29
C ARG A 107 -13.51 -4.50 19.18
N THR A 108 -13.37 -4.35 20.49
CA THR A 108 -14.30 -4.99 21.41
C THR A 108 -15.69 -4.50 21.02
N PRO A 109 -16.68 -5.38 20.80
CA PRO A 109 -18.05 -4.93 20.66
C PRO A 109 -18.46 -4.38 22.02
N SER A 110 -18.77 -3.09 22.09
CA SER A 110 -19.50 -2.55 23.23
C SER A 110 -20.90 -3.13 23.17
N ALA A 111 -21.24 -3.96 24.16
CA ALA A 111 -22.60 -4.00 24.68
C ALA A 111 -22.90 -2.66 25.39
#